data_AF-A0A1G3H4P5-F1
#
_entry.id   AF-A0A1G3H4P5-F1
#
_cell.length_a   1.000
_cell.length_b   1.000
_cell.length_c   1.000
_cell.angle_alpha   90.00
_cell.angle_beta   90.00
_cell.angle_gamma   90.00
#
_symmetry.space_group_name_H-M   'P 1'
#
loop_
_entity.id
_entity.type
_entity.pdbx_description
1 polymer ?
#
loop_
_entity_poly.entity_id
_entity_poly.type
_entity_poly.pdbx_seq_one_letter_code
_entity_poly.pdbx_strand_id
1 'polypeptide(L)'
;MKRHAALLQLSREHHHALKLSRLARFASDAGHALAIAEAAEKIIEAFPEVLEPHFQSEENDLLPALAAAGANALVERTLAEHAELRDLNRRLIEPDSEILARFATLLHDHVRFEEREVFETAQQLLYPEH
;
A
#
# COMPACT_ATOMS: atom_id res chain seq x y z
N MET A 1 11.80 -14.46 -16.20
CA MET A 1 11.60 -14.93 -14.82
C MET A 1 10.13 -14.89 -14.47
N LYS A 2 9.57 -15.98 -13.95
CA LYS A 2 8.26 -15.93 -13.28
C LYS A 2 8.51 -15.59 -11.83
N ARG A 3 7.78 -14.59 -11.31
CA ARG A 3 7.95 -14.16 -9.92
C ARG A 3 7.59 -15.29 -8.95
N HIS A 4 8.29 -15.38 -7.82
CA HIS A 4 8.06 -16.38 -6.78
C HIS A 4 6.61 -16.32 -6.26
N ALA A 5 6.05 -17.47 -5.86
CA ALA A 5 4.64 -17.59 -5.51
C ALA A 5 4.21 -16.66 -4.37
N ALA A 6 5.07 -16.45 -3.37
CA ALA A 6 4.81 -15.52 -2.26
C ALA A 6 4.62 -14.07 -2.75
N LEU A 7 5.50 -13.60 -3.63
CA LEU A 7 5.41 -12.25 -4.20
C LEU A 7 4.24 -12.11 -5.19
N LEU A 8 3.88 -13.19 -5.89
CA LEU A 8 2.68 -13.21 -6.73
C LEU A 8 1.39 -13.08 -5.91
N GLN A 9 1.37 -13.63 -4.70
CA GLN A 9 0.22 -13.51 -3.80
C GLN A 9 0.04 -12.05 -3.34
N LEU A 10 1.11 -11.43 -2.81
CA LEU A 10 1.10 -10.02 -2.42
C LEU A 10 0.71 -9.09 -3.59
N SER A 11 1.28 -9.34 -4.78
CA SER A 11 0.95 -8.59 -6.00
C SER A 11 -0.53 -8.68 -6.40
N ARG A 12 -1.23 -9.78 -6.10
CA ARG A 12 -2.68 -9.88 -6.35
C ARG A 12 -3.49 -9.01 -5.40
N GLU A 13 -3.04 -8.86 -4.15
CA GLU A 13 -3.70 -8.06 -3.12
C GLU A 13 -3.66 -6.56 -3.47
N HIS A 14 -2.59 -6.10 -4.14
CA HIS A 14 -2.47 -4.73 -4.68
C HIS A 14 -3.65 -4.31 -5.57
N HIS A 15 -4.35 -5.23 -6.22
CA HIS A 15 -5.53 -4.88 -7.00
C HIS A 15 -6.63 -4.22 -6.16
N HIS A 16 -6.80 -4.65 -4.90
CA HIS A 16 -7.76 -4.06 -3.98
C HIS A 16 -7.26 -2.70 -3.46
N ALA A 17 -5.97 -2.59 -3.11
CA ALA A 17 -5.34 -1.32 -2.76
C ALA A 17 -5.52 -0.25 -3.86
N LEU A 18 -5.27 -0.61 -5.12
CA LEU A 18 -5.44 0.30 -6.26
C LEU A 18 -6.91 0.70 -6.50
N LYS A 19 -7.88 -0.13 -6.12
CA LYS A 19 -9.30 0.28 -6.15
C LYS A 19 -9.60 1.34 -5.11
N LEU A 20 -9.09 1.19 -3.88
CA LEU A 20 -9.25 2.19 -2.82
C LEU A 20 -8.57 3.52 -3.18
N SER A 21 -7.34 3.47 -3.72
CA SER A 21 -6.65 4.65 -4.22
C SER A 21 -7.46 5.39 -5.30
N ARG A 22 -8.03 4.68 -6.28
CA ARG A 22 -8.89 5.28 -7.31
C ARG A 22 -10.17 5.89 -6.74
N LEU A 23 -10.82 5.20 -5.80
CA LEU A 23 -11.99 5.71 -5.10
C LEU A 23 -11.69 7.05 -4.41
N ALA A 24 -10.59 7.10 -3.65
CA ALA A 24 -10.13 8.30 -2.96
C ALA A 24 -9.83 9.44 -3.95
N ARG A 25 -9.14 9.14 -5.06
CA ARG A 25 -8.84 10.12 -6.12
C ARG A 25 -10.12 10.72 -6.69
N PHE A 26 -11.07 9.88 -7.12
CA PHE A 26 -12.32 10.37 -7.73
C PHE A 26 -13.12 11.25 -6.79
N ALA A 27 -13.23 10.88 -5.51
CA ALA A 27 -13.95 11.68 -4.52
C ALA A 27 -13.25 13.02 -4.24
N SER A 28 -11.92 12.99 -4.13
CA SER A 28 -11.12 14.21 -3.98
C SER A 28 -11.27 15.15 -5.18
N ASP A 29 -11.20 14.63 -6.41
CA ASP A 29 -11.29 15.43 -7.63
C ASP A 29 -12.72 16.01 -7.83
N ALA A 30 -13.74 15.29 -7.39
CA ALA A 30 -15.13 15.77 -7.41
C ALA A 30 -15.36 16.93 -6.43
N GLY A 31 -14.66 16.94 -5.29
CA GLY A 31 -14.56 18.08 -4.38
C GLY A 31 -15.82 18.44 -3.57
N HIS A 32 -16.92 17.69 -3.71
CA HIS A 32 -18.14 17.93 -2.92
C HIS A 32 -18.21 17.02 -1.68
N ALA A 33 -18.73 17.57 -0.57
CA ALA A 33 -18.68 16.95 0.76
C ALA A 33 -19.26 15.53 0.81
N LEU A 34 -20.35 15.26 0.09
CA LEU A 34 -20.98 13.94 0.08
C LEU A 34 -20.05 12.85 -0.50
N ALA A 35 -19.37 13.10 -1.63
CA ALA A 35 -18.47 12.11 -2.22
C ALA A 35 -17.24 11.87 -1.33
N ILE A 36 -16.73 12.92 -0.70
CA ILE A 36 -15.62 12.85 0.26
C ILE A 36 -15.99 11.95 1.45
N ALA A 37 -17.16 12.19 2.05
CA ALA A 37 -17.63 11.41 3.19
C ALA A 37 -17.86 9.93 2.82
N GLU A 38 -18.54 9.65 1.71
CA GLU A 38 -18.81 8.27 1.26
C GLU A 38 -17.53 7.51 0.91
N ALA A 39 -16.53 8.17 0.32
CA ALA A 39 -15.26 7.53 0.02
C ALA A 39 -14.44 7.27 1.28
N ALA A 40 -14.42 8.22 2.22
CA ALA A 40 -13.75 8.07 3.50
C ALA A 40 -14.31 6.89 4.30
N GLU A 41 -15.64 6.80 4.44
CA GLU A 41 -16.32 5.69 5.13
C GLU A 41 -15.92 4.33 4.53
N LYS A 42 -16.01 4.18 3.20
CA LYS A 42 -15.62 2.95 2.51
C LYS A 42 -14.15 2.59 2.70
N ILE A 43 -13.25 3.59 2.73
CA ILE A 43 -11.82 3.35 2.95
C ILE A 43 -11.60 2.89 4.39
N ILE A 44 -12.20 3.57 5.37
CA ILE A 44 -12.08 3.20 6.80
C ILE A 44 -12.58 1.78 7.04
N GLU A 45 -13.72 1.40 6.45
CA GLU A 45 -14.28 0.05 6.55
C GLU A 45 -13.41 -1.01 5.88
N ALA A 46 -12.87 -0.71 4.69
CA ALA A 46 -12.07 -1.66 3.94
C ALA A 46 -10.62 -1.78 4.45
N PHE A 47 -10.07 -0.75 5.09
CA PHE A 47 -8.68 -0.70 5.53
C PHE A 47 -8.26 -1.91 6.37
N PRO A 48 -8.96 -2.28 7.48
CA PRO A 48 -8.56 -3.41 8.31
C PRO A 48 -8.69 -4.78 7.63
N GLU A 49 -9.52 -4.88 6.58
CA GLU A 49 -9.76 -6.14 5.87
C GLU A 49 -8.86 -6.30 4.64
N VAL A 50 -8.33 -5.21 4.10
CA VAL A 50 -7.60 -5.18 2.83
C VAL A 50 -6.16 -4.73 3.00
N LEU A 51 -5.94 -3.55 3.58
CA LEU A 51 -4.60 -2.93 3.62
C LEU A 51 -3.81 -3.40 4.83
N GLU A 52 -4.44 -3.44 6.01
CA GLU A 52 -3.73 -3.84 7.23
C GLU A 52 -3.19 -5.28 7.17
N PRO A 53 -3.95 -6.30 6.71
CA PRO A 53 -3.42 -7.67 6.63
C PRO A 53 -2.28 -7.78 5.61
N HIS A 54 -2.37 -7.02 4.53
CA HIS A 54 -1.33 -6.97 3.50
C HIS A 54 -0.02 -6.39 4.06
N PHE A 55 -0.10 -5.21 4.69
CA PHE A 55 1.05 -4.58 5.35
C PHE A 55 1.65 -5.50 6.42
N GLN A 56 0.82 -6.18 7.20
CA GLN A 56 1.31 -7.11 8.22
C GLN A 56 2.04 -8.32 7.61
N SER A 57 1.58 -8.85 6.47
CA SER A 57 2.31 -9.93 5.80
C SER A 57 3.70 -9.46 5.35
N GLU A 58 3.80 -8.25 4.80
CA GLU A 58 5.08 -7.70 4.38
C GLU A 58 5.99 -7.40 5.57
N GLU A 59 5.47 -6.73 6.60
CA GLU A 59 6.19 -6.32 7.81
C GLU A 59 6.71 -7.51 8.63
N ASN A 60 5.97 -8.63 8.66
CA ASN A 60 6.34 -9.80 9.44
C ASN A 60 7.20 -10.81 8.65
N ASP A 61 7.05 -10.88 7.32
CA ASP A 61 7.70 -11.92 6.52
C ASP A 61 8.70 -11.35 5.49
N LEU A 62 8.24 -10.47 4.60
CA LEU A 62 9.04 -10.01 3.45
C LEU A 62 10.14 -9.02 3.87
N LEU A 63 9.78 -7.98 4.62
CA LEU A 63 10.69 -6.90 5.00
C LEU A 63 11.82 -7.37 5.92
N PRO A 64 11.60 -8.25 6.92
CA PRO A 64 12.70 -8.81 7.71
C PRO A 64 13.69 -9.62 6.87
N ALA A 65 13.21 -10.39 5.89
CA ALA A 65 14.08 -11.14 4.99
C ALA A 65 14.91 -10.21 4.09
N LEU A 66 14.30 -9.13 3.57
CA LEU A 66 15.00 -8.09 2.80
C LEU A 66 16.06 -7.35 3.64
N ALA A 67 15.73 -7.01 4.89
CA ALA A 67 16.68 -6.39 5.81
C ALA A 67 17.89 -7.30 6.07
N ALA A 68 17.65 -8.59 6.32
CA ALA A 68 18.72 -9.59 6.50
C ALA A 68 19.60 -9.75 5.24
N ALA A 69 19.03 -9.54 4.05
CA ALA A 69 19.75 -9.52 2.78
C ALA A 69 20.43 -8.18 2.45
N GLY A 70 20.34 -7.17 3.33
CA GLY A 70 21.01 -5.87 3.21
C GLY A 70 20.21 -4.78 2.48
N ALA A 71 18.94 -5.01 2.15
CA ALA A 71 18.09 -4.06 1.42
C ALA A 71 17.39 -3.03 2.36
N ASN A 72 18.12 -2.50 3.34
CA ASN A 72 17.55 -1.69 4.44
C ASN A 72 16.82 -0.42 3.95
N ALA A 73 17.33 0.26 2.92
CA ALA A 73 16.70 1.48 2.41
C ALA A 73 15.28 1.24 1.83
N LEU A 74 15.06 0.08 1.20
CA LEU A 74 13.73 -0.30 0.71
C LEU A 74 12.79 -0.59 1.89
N VAL A 75 13.28 -1.33 2.89
CA VAL A 75 12.52 -1.67 4.10
C VAL A 75 12.10 -0.42 4.86
N GLU A 76 13.03 0.50 5.12
CA GLU A 76 12.75 1.75 5.82
C GLU A 76 11.69 2.60 5.10
N ARG A 77 11.77 2.67 3.77
CA ARG A 77 10.79 3.38 2.95
C ARG A 77 9.41 2.71 3.03
N THR A 78 9.31 1.40 2.83
CA THR A 78 8.05 0.66 2.90
C THR A 78 7.36 0.88 4.26
N LEU A 79 8.11 0.72 5.36
CA LEU A 79 7.59 0.93 6.71
C LEU A 79 7.11 2.37 6.94
N ALA A 80 7.84 3.36 6.44
CA ALA A 80 7.44 4.77 6.55
C ALA A 80 6.14 5.06 5.77
N GLU A 81 6.03 4.55 4.54
CA GLU A 81 4.83 4.70 3.72
C GLU A 81 3.62 3.98 4.35
N HIS A 82 3.79 2.77 4.93
CA HIS A 82 2.73 2.08 5.68
C HIS A 82 2.26 2.90 6.89
N ALA A 83 3.20 3.46 7.66
CA ALA A 83 2.87 4.28 8.82
C ALA A 83 2.09 5.54 8.42
N GLU A 84 2.48 6.20 7.32
CA GLU A 84 1.76 7.37 6.80
C GLU A 84 0.37 6.98 6.27
N LEU A 85 0.22 5.85 5.58
CA LEU A 85 -1.09 5.36 5.12
C LEU A 85 -2.04 5.05 6.28
N ARG A 86 -1.53 4.44 7.36
CA ARG A 86 -2.29 4.22 8.60
C ARG A 86 -2.70 5.54 9.26
N ASP A 87 -1.81 6.54 9.27
CA ASP A 87 -2.12 7.87 9.81
C ASP A 87 -3.20 8.58 8.99
N LEU A 88 -3.07 8.60 7.67
CA LEU A 88 -4.07 9.18 6.77
C LEU A 88 -5.43 8.49 6.95
N ASN A 89 -5.47 7.16 7.04
CA ASN A 89 -6.71 6.43 7.29
C ASN A 89 -7.37 6.84 8.62
N ARG A 90 -6.60 7.02 9.70
CA ARG A 90 -7.13 7.48 11.00
C ARG A 90 -7.73 8.88 10.89
N ARG A 91 -7.15 9.75 10.06
CA ARG A 91 -7.61 11.13 9.85
C ARG A 91 -8.87 11.21 8.98
N LEU A 92 -9.21 10.16 8.23
CA LEU A 92 -10.45 10.11 7.45
C LEU A 92 -11.74 10.10 8.30
N ILE A 93 -11.65 9.98 9.63
CA ILE A 93 -12.80 10.16 10.54
C ILE A 93 -13.38 11.58 10.41
N GLU A 94 -12.52 12.57 10.14
CA GLU A 94 -12.91 13.94 9.81
C GLU A 94 -12.39 14.25 8.40
N PRO A 95 -13.05 13.72 7.35
CA PRO A 95 -12.46 13.67 6.03
C PRO A 95 -12.50 15.04 5.34
N ASP A 96 -11.40 15.38 4.69
CA ASP A 96 -11.33 16.48 3.74
C ASP A 96 -10.73 16.00 2.41
N SER A 97 -10.85 16.85 1.39
CA SER A 97 -10.35 16.53 0.04
C SER A 97 -8.83 16.36 0.00
N GLU A 98 -8.08 17.08 0.82
CA GLU A 98 -6.61 17.02 0.83
C GLU A 98 -6.11 15.69 1.41
N ILE A 99 -6.70 15.23 2.52
CA ILE A 99 -6.40 13.94 3.13
C ILE A 99 -6.69 12.81 2.14
N LEU A 100 -7.84 12.84 1.47
CA LEU A 100 -8.18 11.85 0.43
C LEU A 100 -7.22 11.91 -0.75
N ALA A 101 -6.86 13.10 -1.24
CA ALA A 101 -5.89 13.27 -2.32
C ALA A 101 -4.53 12.67 -1.96
N ARG A 102 -4.06 12.93 -0.73
CA ARG A 102 -2.80 12.40 -0.22
C ARG A 102 -2.84 10.88 -0.09
N PHE A 103 -3.90 10.34 0.52
CA PHE A 103 -4.10 8.89 0.63
C PHE A 103 -4.10 8.22 -0.76
N ALA A 104 -4.84 8.80 -1.71
CA ALA A 104 -4.93 8.29 -3.07
C ALA A 104 -3.56 8.23 -3.76
N THR A 105 -2.80 9.33 -3.65
CA THR A 105 -1.46 9.46 -4.26
C THR A 105 -0.49 8.48 -3.62
N LEU A 106 -0.40 8.50 -2.29
CA LEU A 106 0.54 7.69 -1.54
C LEU A 106 0.28 6.20 -1.80
N LEU A 107 -0.96 5.74 -1.69
CA LEU A 107 -1.29 4.32 -1.88
C LEU A 107 -1.00 3.85 -3.32
N HIS A 108 -1.25 4.70 -4.31
CA HIS A 108 -0.93 4.37 -5.70
C HIS A 108 0.58 4.27 -5.93
N ASP A 109 1.33 5.25 -5.44
CA ASP A 109 2.77 5.33 -5.67
C ASP A 109 3.52 4.25 -4.87
N HIS A 110 3.05 3.96 -3.66
CA HIS A 110 3.50 2.86 -2.82
C HIS A 110 3.40 1.51 -3.53
N VAL A 111 2.21 1.13 -4.02
CA VAL A 111 2.02 -0.13 -4.78
C VAL A 111 2.96 -0.20 -5.99
N ARG A 112 3.18 0.91 -6.69
CA ARG A 112 4.08 0.93 -7.86
C ARG A 112 5.53 0.78 -7.46
N PHE A 113 5.92 1.39 -6.35
CA PHE A 113 7.25 1.26 -5.78
C PHE A 113 7.51 -0.20 -5.39
N GLU A 114 6.57 -0.84 -4.70
CA GLU A 114 6.73 -2.24 -4.29
C GLU A 114 6.86 -3.18 -5.47
N GLU A 115 5.97 -3.05 -6.45
CA GLU A 115 5.98 -3.87 -7.65
C GLU A 115 7.26 -3.78 -8.47
N ARG A 116 7.91 -2.60 -8.48
CA ARG A 116 9.05 -2.30 -9.36
C ARG A 116 10.39 -2.40 -8.68
N GLU A 117 10.44 -2.15 -7.38
CA GLU A 117 11.68 -2.04 -6.63
C GLU A 117 11.75 -3.11 -5.54
N VAL A 118 10.76 -3.16 -4.65
CA VAL A 118 10.77 -4.11 -3.51
C VAL A 118 10.69 -5.55 -4.00
N PHE A 119 9.71 -5.89 -4.83
CA PHE A 119 9.48 -7.27 -5.28
C PHE A 119 10.53 -7.73 -6.28
N GLU A 120 11.07 -6.85 -7.11
CA GLU A 120 12.19 -7.19 -8.00
C GLU A 120 13.47 -7.46 -7.19
N THR A 121 13.75 -6.65 -6.17
CA THR A 121 14.89 -6.86 -5.27
C THR A 121 14.71 -8.14 -4.45
N ALA A 122 13.52 -8.38 -3.91
CA ALA A 122 13.20 -9.61 -3.19
C ALA A 122 13.36 -10.85 -4.08
N GLN A 123 12.91 -10.77 -5.32
CA GLN A 123 13.06 -11.84 -6.29
C GLN A 123 14.54 -12.17 -6.54
N GLN A 124 15.41 -11.17 -6.64
CA GLN A 124 16.84 -11.36 -6.88
C GLN A 124 17.59 -11.88 -5.64
N LEU A 125 17.29 -11.33 -4.47
CA LEU A 125 18.04 -11.61 -3.24
C LEU A 125 17.55 -12.85 -2.49
N LEU A 126 16.23 -13.10 -2.49
CA LEU A 126 15.61 -14.15 -1.67
C LEU A 126 15.23 -15.40 -2.49
N TYR A 127 15.02 -15.24 -3.79
CA TYR A 127 14.58 -16.32 -4.69
C TYR A 127 15.42 -16.36 -5.98
N PRO A 128 16.76 -16.42 -5.91
CA PRO A 128 17.60 -16.47 -7.10
C PRO A 128 17.28 -17.72 -7.92
N GLU A 129 17.13 -17.58 -9.24
CA GLU A 129 17.08 -18.75 -10.14
C GLU A 129 18.49 -19.39 -10.15
N HIS A 130 18.54 -20.69 -9.85
CA HIS A 130 19.75 -21.51 -9.98
C HIS A 130 19.93 -22.03 -11.40
#